data_AF-A0A2E2WQR4-F1
#
_entry.id   AF-A0A2E2WQR4-F1
#
_cell.length_a   1.000
_cell.length_b   1.000
_cell.length_c   1.000
_cell.angle_alpha   90.00
_cell.angle_beta   90.00
_cell.angle_gamma   90.00
#
_symmetry.space_group_name_H-M   'P 1'
#
loop_
_entity.id
_entity.type
_entity.pdbx_description
1 polymer ?
#
loop_
_entity_poly.entity_id
_entity_poly.type
_entity_poly.pdbx_seq_one_letter_code
_entity_poly.pdbx_strand_id
1 'polypeptide(L)'
;MTLFLLSASSLLLISIIVIIKTLMNKNNEKINSNQNSIDIYNQKLKEINFDIENHLITKSEANNAIEELEYSLIKDNKNTDILDSKLYFSNLKSKKTISIILLLVIPVFVISVYSFIGAPNSIEKLVLVSDLKNTKNDSEKLVSVEQMLKRVERRLLDD
;
A
#
# COMPACT_ATOMS: atom_id res chain seq x y z
N MET A 1 1.55 -18.76 -18.91
CA MET A 1 0.30 -18.13 -18.41
C MET A 1 0.28 -17.98 -16.89
N THR A 2 0.70 -18.98 -16.11
CA THR A 2 0.64 -18.95 -14.63
C THR A 2 1.62 -17.97 -13.98
N LEU A 3 2.87 -17.92 -14.47
CA LEU A 3 3.87 -16.92 -14.06
C LEU A 3 3.42 -15.48 -14.36
N PHE A 4 2.72 -15.30 -15.48
CA PHE A 4 2.14 -14.02 -15.86
C PHE A 4 1.03 -13.59 -14.90
N LEU A 5 0.11 -14.50 -14.54
CA LEU A 5 -0.97 -14.22 -13.59
C LEU A 5 -0.43 -13.89 -12.18
N LEU A 6 0.58 -14.63 -11.70
CA LEU A 6 1.21 -14.40 -10.40
C LEU A 6 1.92 -13.05 -10.36
N SER A 7 2.67 -12.73 -11.42
CA SER A 7 3.34 -11.42 -11.59
C SER A 7 2.32 -10.28 -11.64
N ALA A 8 1.25 -10.43 -12.43
CA ALA A 8 0.21 -9.42 -12.56
C ALA A 8 -0.51 -9.17 -11.22
N SER A 9 -0.82 -10.22 -10.47
CA SER A 9 -1.45 -10.11 -9.15
C SER A 9 -0.54 -9.41 -8.13
N SER A 10 0.76 -9.73 -8.14
CA SER A 10 1.74 -9.09 -7.27
C SER A 10 1.86 -7.58 -7.56
N LEU A 11 1.98 -7.20 -8.83
CA LEU A 11 2.01 -5.81 -9.27
C LEU A 11 0.74 -5.04 -8.88
N LEU A 12 -0.43 -5.68 -8.97
CA LEU A 12 -1.71 -5.08 -8.61
C LEU A 12 -1.76 -4.78 -7.09
N LEU A 13 -1.33 -5.72 -6.26
CA LEU A 13 -1.26 -5.53 -4.80
C LEU A 13 -0.29 -4.39 -4.43
N ILE A 14 0.88 -4.34 -5.06
CA ILE A 14 1.87 -3.28 -4.83
C ILE A 14 1.29 -1.92 -5.21
N SER A 15 0.59 -1.82 -6.34
CA SER A 15 -0.07 -0.60 -6.78
C SER A 15 -1.10 -0.10 -5.76
N ILE A 16 -1.95 -1.00 -5.25
CA ILE A 16 -2.93 -0.68 -4.20
C ILE A 16 -2.24 -0.15 -2.94
N ILE A 17 -1.17 -0.81 -2.48
CA ILE A 17 -0.43 -0.39 -1.28
C ILE A 17 0.16 1.01 -1.46
N VAL A 18 0.75 1.30 -2.62
CA VAL A 18 1.33 2.62 -2.92
C VAL A 18 0.24 3.70 -2.95
N ILE A 19 -0.91 3.42 -3.56
CA ILE A 19 -2.05 4.33 -3.62
C ILE A 19 -2.60 4.61 -2.21
N ILE A 20 -2.71 3.59 -1.35
CA ILE A 20 -3.14 3.77 0.03
C ILE A 20 -2.13 4.61 0.83
N LYS A 21 -0.83 4.30 0.69
CA LYS A 21 0.25 5.03 1.39
C LYS A 21 0.29 6.51 0.99
N THR A 22 0.19 6.80 -0.31
CA THR A 22 0.20 8.18 -0.81
C THR A 22 -1.05 8.95 -0.37
N LEU A 23 -2.21 8.28 -0.33
CA LEU A 23 -3.45 8.92 0.12
C LEU A 23 -3.48 9.17 1.63
N MET A 24 -2.86 8.30 2.43
CA MET A 24 -2.75 8.47 3.89
C MET A 24 -1.75 9.55 4.32
N ASN A 25 -0.72 9.84 3.53
CA ASN A 25 0.34 10.78 3.93
C ASN A 25 -0.10 12.26 3.94
N LYS A 26 -1.28 12.58 3.40
CA LYS A 26 -1.75 13.98 3.25
C LYS A 26 -2.36 14.60 4.51
N ASN A 27 -2.46 13.85 5.62
CA ASN A 27 -3.18 14.30 6.81
C ASN A 27 -2.32 14.95 7.91
N ASN A 28 -1.00 15.01 7.74
CA ASN A 28 -0.10 15.53 8.79
C ASN A 28 0.15 17.04 8.72
N GLU A 29 -0.21 17.72 7.61
CA GLU A 29 0.02 19.16 7.47
C GLU A 29 -0.97 20.02 8.28
N LYS A 30 -2.20 19.54 8.51
CA LYS A 30 -3.24 20.33 9.20
C LYS A 30 -3.02 20.47 10.71
N ILE A 31 -2.39 19.49 11.36
CA ILE A 31 -2.14 19.55 12.81
C ILE A 31 -1.06 20.59 13.14
N ASN A 32 -0.08 20.79 12.25
CA ASN A 32 0.96 21.80 12.42
C ASN A 32 0.50 23.23 12.17
N SER A 33 -0.56 23.45 11.38
CA SER A 33 -1.00 24.82 11.07
C SER A 33 -1.50 25.58 12.29
N ASN A 34 -2.19 24.91 13.23
CA ASN A 34 -2.80 25.59 14.37
C ASN A 34 -1.77 25.90 15.48
N GLN A 35 -0.77 25.02 15.66
CA GLN A 35 0.34 25.25 16.57
C GLN A 35 1.20 26.44 16.11
N ASN A 36 1.48 26.52 14.81
CA ASN A 36 2.24 27.64 14.23
C ASN A 36 1.56 29.01 14.44
N SER A 37 0.23 29.10 14.38
CA SER A 37 -0.49 30.37 14.53
C SER A 37 -0.34 30.99 15.92
N ILE A 38 -0.38 30.17 16.99
CA ILE A 38 -0.17 30.64 18.37
C ILE A 38 1.29 31.07 18.57
N ASP A 39 2.25 30.33 18.01
CA ASP A 39 3.67 30.67 18.14
C ASP A 39 4.01 31.98 17.43
N ILE A 40 3.44 32.21 16.25
CA ILE A 40 3.56 33.47 15.50
C ILE A 40 2.94 34.63 16.29
N TYR A 41 1.76 34.43 16.90
CA TYR A 41 1.12 35.44 17.74
C TYR A 41 2.01 35.84 18.93
N ASN A 42 2.53 34.85 19.66
CA ASN A 42 3.41 35.08 20.80
C ASN A 42 4.71 35.78 20.40
N GLN A 43 5.25 35.48 19.21
CA GLN A 43 6.42 36.14 18.68
C GLN A 43 6.13 37.64 18.40
N LYS A 44 5.04 37.95 17.71
CA LYS A 44 4.65 39.34 17.42
C LYS A 44 4.36 40.15 18.68
N LEU A 45 3.76 39.52 19.70
CA LEU A 45 3.52 40.18 20.98
C LEU A 45 4.84 40.57 21.69
N LYS A 46 5.86 39.72 21.60
CA LYS A 46 7.20 40.03 22.13
C LYS A 46 7.87 41.17 21.36
N GLU A 47 7.70 41.22 20.05
CA GLU A 47 8.22 42.31 19.19
C GLU A 47 7.58 43.65 19.59
N ILE A 48 6.25 43.70 19.73
CA ILE A 48 5.53 44.91 20.18
C ILE A 48 6.00 45.34 21.57
N ASN A 49 6.16 44.41 22.51
CA ASN A 49 6.65 44.74 23.85
C ASN A 49 8.08 45.29 23.82
N PHE A 50 8.95 44.71 22.98
CA PHE A 50 10.30 45.22 22.77
C PHE A 50 10.27 46.65 22.18
N ASP A 51 9.38 46.93 21.24
CA ASP A 51 9.24 48.26 20.65
C ASP A 51 8.75 49.31 21.66
N ILE A 52 7.87 48.93 22.59
CA ILE A 52 7.45 49.79 23.71
C ILE A 52 8.63 50.05 24.67
N GLU A 53 9.38 49.00 25.04
CA GLU A 53 10.52 49.12 25.97
C GLU A 53 11.61 50.03 25.39
N ASN A 54 11.87 49.92 24.09
CA ASN A 54 12.84 50.76 23.39
C ASN A 54 12.30 52.14 22.96
N HIS A 55 11.08 52.48 23.38
CA HIS A 55 10.44 53.76 23.07
C HIS A 55 10.32 54.03 21.55
N LEU A 56 10.27 52.97 20.73
CA LEU A 56 10.10 53.05 19.28
C LEU A 56 8.65 53.35 18.90
N ILE A 57 7.71 52.88 19.72
CA ILE A 57 6.28 53.13 19.58
C ILE A 57 5.70 53.64 20.90
N THR A 58 4.63 54.42 20.80
CA THR A 58 3.87 54.88 21.99
C THR A 58 2.99 53.75 22.53
N LYS A 59 2.62 53.83 23.81
CA LYS A 59 1.66 52.89 24.42
C LYS A 59 0.32 52.84 23.69
N SER A 60 -0.10 53.96 23.09
CA SER A 60 -1.33 54.04 22.32
C SER A 60 -1.23 53.26 21.01
N GLU A 61 -0.12 53.38 20.29
CA GLU A 61 0.12 52.65 19.04
C GLU A 61 0.27 51.15 19.29
N ALA A 62 0.94 50.78 20.38
CA ALA A 62 1.07 49.39 20.78
C ALA A 62 -0.27 48.72 21.10
N ASN A 63 -1.15 49.41 21.82
CA ASN A 63 -2.49 48.89 22.12
C ASN A 63 -3.31 48.66 20.84
N ASN A 64 -3.25 49.58 19.89
CA ASN A 64 -3.92 49.41 18.59
C ASN A 64 -3.35 48.21 17.81
N ALA A 65 -2.02 48.03 17.83
CA ALA A 65 -1.36 46.91 17.17
C ALA A 65 -1.73 45.56 17.81
N ILE A 66 -1.89 45.51 19.14
CA ILE A 66 -2.35 44.32 19.87
C ILE A 66 -3.80 44.01 19.49
N GLU A 67 -4.68 45.01 19.45
CA GLU A 67 -6.09 44.81 19.08
C GLU A 67 -6.24 44.28 17.64
N GLU A 68 -5.44 44.81 16.69
CA GLU A 68 -5.40 44.30 15.31
C GLU A 68 -4.87 42.86 15.25
N LEU A 69 -3.85 42.55 16.05
CA LEU A 69 -3.28 41.21 16.15
C LEU A 69 -4.31 40.20 16.69
N GLU A 70 -5.06 40.55 17.73
CA GLU A 70 -6.15 39.73 18.27
C GLU A 70 -7.25 39.48 17.23
N TYR A 71 -7.67 40.52 16.51
CA TYR A 71 -8.67 40.38 15.45
C TYR A 71 -8.20 39.44 14.33
N SER A 72 -6.93 39.52 13.95
CA SER A 72 -6.33 38.63 12.94
C SER A 72 -6.35 37.16 13.38
N LEU A 73 -6.08 36.88 14.66
CA LEU A 73 -6.09 35.53 15.22
C LEU A 73 -7.50 34.92 15.20
N ILE A 74 -8.52 35.71 15.59
CA ILE A 74 -9.92 35.27 15.57
C ILE A 74 -10.38 34.98 14.13
N LYS A 75 -10.00 35.83 13.19
CA LYS A 75 -10.36 35.68 11.76
C LYS A 75 -9.75 34.42 11.16
N ASP A 76 -8.48 34.14 11.44
CA ASP A 76 -7.80 32.95 10.92
C ASP A 76 -8.39 31.66 11.51
N ASN A 77 -8.69 31.64 12.80
CA ASN A 77 -9.34 30.49 13.45
C ASN A 77 -10.76 30.21 12.92
N LYS A 78 -11.54 31.28 12.65
CA LYS A 78 -12.87 31.14 12.05
C LYS A 78 -12.81 30.54 10.64
N ASN A 79 -11.80 30.91 9.85
CA ASN A 79 -11.61 30.36 8.51
C ASN A 79 -11.21 28.88 8.55
N THR A 80 -10.41 28.46 9.55
CA THR A 80 -10.06 27.04 9.74
C THR A 80 -11.28 26.21 10.11
N ASP A 81 -12.16 26.68 11.00
CA ASP A 81 -13.37 25.94 11.40
C ASP A 81 -14.36 25.73 10.23
N ILE A 82 -14.50 26.71 9.35
CA ILE A 82 -15.39 26.63 8.18
C ILE A 82 -14.80 25.67 7.13
N LEU A 83 -13.48 25.65 6.96
CA LEU A 83 -12.78 24.71 6.07
C LEU A 83 -12.76 23.28 6.65
N ASP A 84 -12.63 23.15 7.97
CA ASP A 84 -12.62 21.88 8.67
C ASP A 84 -13.99 21.21 8.63
N SER A 85 -15.07 21.92 8.98
CA SER A 85 -16.43 21.36 8.93
C SER A 85 -16.82 20.80 7.55
N LYS A 86 -16.37 21.45 6.45
CA LYS A 86 -16.60 20.98 5.08
C LYS A 86 -15.76 19.76 4.71
N LEU A 87 -14.58 19.58 5.31
CA LEU A 87 -13.65 18.47 5.05
C LEU A 87 -13.86 17.26 5.99
N TYR A 88 -14.39 17.48 7.20
CA TYR A 88 -14.75 16.41 8.14
C TYR A 88 -15.87 15.50 7.60
N PHE A 89 -16.84 16.05 6.87
CA PHE A 89 -17.90 15.25 6.24
C PHE A 89 -17.44 14.40 5.04
N SER A 90 -16.33 14.73 4.38
CA SER A 90 -15.77 13.91 3.29
C SER A 90 -14.84 12.79 3.77
N ASN A 91 -14.18 12.97 4.92
CA ASN A 91 -13.14 12.04 5.40
C ASN A 91 -13.68 10.79 6.13
N LEU A 92 -14.91 10.81 6.66
CA LEU A 92 -15.49 9.59 7.24
C LEU A 92 -15.95 8.58 6.18
N LYS A 93 -16.34 9.04 4.98
CA LYS A 93 -16.75 8.13 3.91
C LYS A 93 -15.57 7.36 3.33
N SER A 94 -14.38 7.96 3.19
CA SER A 94 -13.21 7.30 2.59
C SER A 94 -12.59 6.21 3.48
N LYS A 95 -12.55 6.40 4.80
CA LYS A 95 -12.06 5.36 5.72
C LYS A 95 -12.99 4.14 5.75
N LYS A 96 -14.31 4.37 5.66
CA LYS A 96 -15.31 3.30 5.62
C LYS A 96 -15.25 2.51 4.31
N THR A 97 -15.02 3.18 3.17
CA THR A 97 -14.86 2.49 1.88
C THR A 97 -13.56 1.70 1.79
N ILE A 98 -12.44 2.20 2.31
CA ILE A 98 -11.19 1.42 2.39
C ILE A 98 -11.38 0.13 3.19
N SER A 99 -12.07 0.22 4.34
CA SER A 99 -12.32 -0.94 5.20
C SER A 99 -13.23 -1.96 4.51
N ILE A 100 -14.25 -1.50 3.77
CA ILE A 100 -15.14 -2.37 2.98
C ILE A 100 -14.38 -3.07 1.84
N ILE A 101 -13.47 -2.37 1.18
CA ILE A 101 -12.66 -2.90 0.07
C ILE A 101 -11.69 -3.96 0.62
N LEU A 102 -11.02 -3.68 1.73
CA LEU A 102 -10.09 -4.64 2.35
C LEU A 102 -10.80 -5.91 2.83
N LEU A 103 -12.00 -5.75 3.44
CA LEU A 103 -12.85 -6.86 3.87
C LEU A 103 -13.27 -7.76 2.69
N LEU A 104 -13.42 -7.21 1.48
CA LEU A 104 -13.81 -7.96 0.29
C LEU A 104 -12.61 -8.56 -0.46
N VAL A 105 -11.48 -7.86 -0.51
CA VAL A 105 -10.28 -8.31 -1.23
C VAL A 105 -9.65 -9.55 -0.59
N ILE A 106 -9.57 -9.59 0.75
CA ILE A 106 -8.98 -10.73 1.49
C ILE A 106 -9.67 -12.07 1.17
N PRO A 107 -11.00 -12.21 1.33
CA PRO A 107 -11.67 -13.48 1.05
C PRO A 107 -11.61 -13.85 -0.44
N VAL A 108 -11.73 -12.89 -1.35
CA VAL A 108 -11.61 -13.14 -2.80
C VAL A 108 -10.20 -13.64 -3.16
N PHE A 109 -9.18 -13.08 -2.53
CA PHE A 109 -7.80 -13.52 -2.70
C PHE A 109 -7.59 -14.94 -2.18
N VAL A 110 -8.06 -15.24 -0.96
CA VAL A 110 -7.96 -16.58 -0.37
C VAL A 110 -8.69 -17.63 -1.22
N ILE A 111 -9.92 -17.34 -1.68
CA ILE A 111 -10.69 -18.23 -2.54
C ILE A 111 -9.99 -18.48 -3.88
N SER A 112 -9.40 -17.43 -4.47
CA SER A 112 -8.66 -17.55 -5.74
C SER A 112 -7.42 -18.42 -5.58
N VAL A 113 -6.65 -18.22 -4.50
CA VAL A 113 -5.46 -19.03 -4.21
C VAL A 113 -5.84 -20.49 -3.94
N TYR A 114 -6.88 -20.72 -3.13
CA TYR A 114 -7.36 -22.06 -2.82
C TYR A 114 -7.88 -22.80 -4.06
N SER A 115 -8.67 -22.13 -4.92
CA SER A 115 -9.17 -22.75 -6.16
C SER A 115 -8.07 -23.05 -7.17
N PHE A 116 -6.92 -22.36 -7.10
CA PHE A 116 -5.84 -22.56 -8.05
C PHE A 116 -4.83 -23.63 -7.59
N ILE A 117 -4.37 -23.57 -6.34
CA ILE A 117 -3.38 -24.50 -5.77
C ILE A 117 -4.02 -25.67 -5.02
N GLY A 118 -5.12 -25.42 -4.32
CA GLY A 118 -5.76 -26.39 -3.42
C GLY A 118 -6.93 -27.16 -4.04
N ALA A 119 -7.33 -26.85 -5.28
CA ALA A 119 -8.42 -27.57 -5.92
C ALA A 119 -8.01 -29.05 -6.16
N PRO A 120 -8.87 -30.01 -5.78
CA PRO A 120 -8.56 -31.44 -5.90
C PRO A 120 -8.24 -31.86 -7.34
N ASN A 121 -8.85 -31.18 -8.32
CA ASN A 121 -8.67 -31.39 -9.75
C ASN A 121 -7.23 -31.07 -10.22
N SER A 122 -6.52 -30.17 -9.51
CA SER A 122 -5.12 -29.84 -9.82
C SER A 122 -4.17 -30.97 -9.41
N ILE A 123 -4.50 -31.69 -8.32
CA ILE A 123 -3.73 -32.84 -7.83
C ILE A 123 -3.93 -34.05 -8.74
N GLU A 124 -5.17 -34.32 -9.17
CA GLU A 124 -5.46 -35.42 -10.11
C GLU A 124 -4.71 -35.24 -11.44
N LYS A 125 -4.64 -34.01 -11.96
CA LYS A 125 -3.86 -33.70 -13.17
C LYS A 125 -2.36 -33.86 -12.98
N LEU A 126 -1.83 -33.59 -11.79
CA LEU A 126 -0.41 -33.82 -11.47
C LEU A 126 -0.09 -35.31 -11.43
N VAL A 127 -0.99 -36.14 -10.87
CA VAL A 127 -0.85 -37.60 -10.81
C VAL A 127 -0.89 -38.22 -12.22
N LEU A 128 -1.83 -37.80 -13.07
CA LEU A 128 -1.93 -38.28 -14.45
C LEU A 128 -0.69 -37.91 -15.29
N VAL A 129 -0.11 -36.74 -15.08
CA VAL A 129 1.12 -36.32 -15.79
C VAL A 129 2.35 -37.09 -15.28
N SER A 130 2.43 -37.45 -14.00
CA SER A 130 3.49 -38.32 -13.48
C SER A 130 3.40 -39.75 -14.03
N ASP A 131 2.20 -40.32 -14.15
CA ASP A 131 2.02 -41.68 -14.68
C ASP A 131 2.36 -41.77 -16.17
N LEU A 132 2.00 -40.74 -16.95
CA LEU A 132 2.39 -40.64 -18.36
C LEU A 132 3.90 -40.46 -18.54
N LYS A 133 4.57 -39.75 -17.61
CA LYS A 133 6.03 -39.55 -17.65
C LYS A 133 6.79 -40.81 -17.24
N ASN A 134 6.26 -41.60 -16.29
CA ASN A 134 6.84 -42.90 -15.91
C ASN A 134 6.69 -43.94 -17.03
N THR A 135 5.52 -44.00 -17.67
CA THR A 135 5.27 -44.95 -18.78
C THR A 135 6.24 -44.73 -19.95
N LYS A 136 6.59 -43.48 -20.26
CA LYS A 136 7.57 -43.17 -21.31
C LYS A 136 8.98 -43.66 -20.95
N ASN A 137 9.38 -43.52 -19.69
CA ASN A 137 10.70 -43.93 -19.20
C ASN A 137 10.84 -45.47 -19.12
N ASP A 138 9.76 -46.17 -18.75
CA ASP A 138 9.75 -47.63 -18.73
C ASP A 138 9.83 -48.23 -20.15
N SER A 139 9.15 -47.63 -21.13
CA SER A 139 9.28 -48.05 -22.54
C SER A 139 10.71 -47.87 -23.08
N GLU A 140 11.40 -46.80 -22.68
CA GLU A 140 12.78 -46.51 -23.08
C GLU A 140 13.78 -47.46 -22.41
N LYS A 141 13.52 -47.85 -21.15
CA LYS A 141 14.26 -48.91 -20.45
C LYS A 141 14.10 -50.28 -21.11
N LEU A 142 12.87 -50.65 -21.51
CA LEU A 142 12.62 -51.95 -22.16
C LEU A 142 13.35 -52.05 -23.51
N VAL A 143 13.34 -50.98 -24.30
CA VAL A 143 14.10 -50.90 -25.56
C VAL A 143 15.61 -51.01 -25.33
N SER A 144 16.13 -50.43 -24.25
CA SER A 144 17.55 -50.52 -23.89
C SER A 144 17.98 -51.94 -23.47
N VAL A 145 17.12 -52.65 -22.72
CA VAL A 145 17.38 -54.04 -22.33
C VAL A 145 17.37 -54.97 -23.54
N GLU A 146 16.42 -54.80 -24.46
CA GLU A 146 16.35 -55.54 -25.73
C GLU A 146 17.62 -55.35 -26.57
N GLN A 147 18.12 -54.11 -26.65
CA GLN A 147 19.36 -53.80 -27.37
C GLN A 147 20.61 -54.40 -26.72
N MET A 148 20.66 -54.44 -25.37
CA MET A 148 21.75 -55.12 -24.66
C MET A 148 21.73 -56.63 -24.90
N LEU A 149 20.56 -57.25 -24.89
CA LEU A 149 20.41 -58.69 -25.13
C LEU A 149 20.88 -59.06 -26.55
N LYS A 150 20.46 -58.29 -27.55
CA LYS A 150 20.84 -58.49 -28.95
C LYS A 150 22.34 -58.29 -29.19
N ARG A 151 22.99 -57.42 -28.41
CA ARG A 151 24.44 -57.22 -28.44
C ARG A 151 25.19 -58.42 -27.84
N VAL A 152 24.66 -59.05 -26.80
CA VAL A 152 25.24 -60.25 -26.19
C VAL A 152 25.08 -61.44 -27.13
N GLU A 153 23.89 -61.64 -27.70
CA GLU A 153 23.63 -62.70 -28.68
C GLU A 153 24.59 -62.62 -29.88
N ARG A 154 24.83 -61.41 -30.39
CA ARG A 154 25.76 -61.19 -31.51
C ARG A 154 27.20 -61.53 -31.16
N ARG A 155 27.60 -61.40 -29.90
CA ARG A 155 28.96 -61.76 -29.44
C ARG A 155 29.11 -63.25 -29.17
N LEU A 156 28.01 -63.98 -28.95
CA LEU A 156 28.02 -65.43 -28.75
C LEU A 156 27.96 -66.21 -30.08
N LEU A 157 27.61 -65.55 -31.19
CA LEU A 157 27.57 -66.13 -32.53
C LEU A 157 28.82 -65.82 -33.38
N ASP A 158 29.70 -64.94 -32.89
CA ASP A 158 30.97 -64.54 -33.54
C ASP A 158 32.22 -65.26 -32.96
N ASP A 159 32.01 -66.22 -32.05
CA ASP A 159 33.00 -67.21 -31.56
C ASP A 159 32.57 -68.62 -32.04
#